data_AF-A0A5B1QWH9-F1
#
_entry.id   AF-A0A5B1QWH9-F1
#
_cell.length_a   1.000
_cell.length_b   1.000
_cell.length_c   1.000
_cell.angle_alpha   90.00
_cell.angle_beta   90.00
_cell.angle_gamma   90.00
#
_symmetry.space_group_name_H-M   'P 1'
#
loop_
_entity.id
_entity.type
_entity.pdbx_description
1 polymer ?
#
loop_
_entity_poly.entity_id
_entity_poly.type
_entity_poly.pdbx_seq_one_letter_code
_entity_poly.pdbx_strand_id
1 'polypeptide(L)' 'MAAIAQKSDPFLSHLVAVLSIYELGPFPAPVPRYDGPSDWQTDSILRALGAMARRMYTAEETLASIKASENWESNGPDT' A
#
# COMPACT_ATOMS: atom_id res chain seq x y z
N MET A 1 21.51 -34.54 0.78
CA MET A 1 20.25 -33.78 0.78
C MET A 1 20.42 -32.62 1.74
N ALA A 2 20.68 -31.42 1.21
CA ALA A 2 20.90 -30.24 2.04
C ALA A 2 19.55 -29.77 2.58
N ALA A 3 19.45 -29.71 3.91
CA ALA A 3 18.32 -29.11 4.59
C ALA A 3 18.17 -27.67 4.08
N ILE A 4 17.05 -27.39 3.43
CA ILE A 4 16.54 -26.02 3.29
C ILE A 4 16.28 -25.53 4.72
N ALA A 5 17.30 -24.95 5.34
CA ALA A 5 17.09 -24.16 6.53
C ALA A 5 16.11 -23.06 6.11
N GLN A 6 14.85 -23.24 6.47
CA GLN A 6 13.79 -22.25 6.40
C GLN A 6 14.17 -21.14 7.37
N LYS A 7 15.17 -20.34 7.00
CA LYS A 7 15.40 -19.02 7.57
C LYS A 7 14.30 -18.16 6.98
N SER A 8 13.21 -18.03 7.73
CA SER A 8 12.22 -17.00 7.48
C SER A 8 12.97 -15.68 7.42
N ASP A 9 13.16 -15.15 6.21
CA ASP A 9 13.78 -13.84 6.05
C ASP A 9 12.78 -12.82 6.64
N PRO A 10 13.16 -12.10 7.71
CA PRO A 10 12.24 -11.24 8.44
C PRO A 10 11.75 -10.09 7.56
N PHE A 11 12.59 -9.61 6.64
CA PHE A 11 12.23 -8.56 5.71
C PHE A 11 11.30 -9.07 4.61
N LEU A 12 11.56 -10.23 4.02
CA LEU A 12 10.66 -10.81 3.02
C LEU A 12 9.28 -11.12 3.61
N SER A 13 9.24 -11.64 4.84
CA SER A 13 7.98 -11.90 5.55
C SER A 13 7.19 -10.60 5.77
N HIS A 14 7.90 -9.53 6.16
CA HIS A 14 7.32 -8.21 6.29
C HIS A 14 6.82 -7.65 4.94
N LEU A 15 7.61 -7.78 3.88
CA LEU A 15 7.28 -7.32 2.54
C LEU A 15 6.01 -7.99 2.00
N VAL A 16 5.87 -9.31 2.20
CA VAL A 16 4.65 -10.04 1.84
C VAL A 16 3.45 -9.47 2.60
N ALA A 17 3.56 -9.27 3.91
CA ALA A 17 2.46 -8.72 4.71
C ALA A 17 2.03 -7.32 4.23
N VAL A 18 2.99 -6.45 3.90
CA VAL A 18 2.72 -5.11 3.36
C VAL A 18 2.01 -5.19 2.01
N LEU A 19 2.48 -6.04 1.09
CA LEU A 19 1.85 -6.20 -0.23
C LEU A 19 0.44 -6.78 -0.14
N SER A 20 0.22 -7.77 0.72
CA SER A 20 -1.13 -8.32 0.95
C SER A 20 -2.11 -7.28 1.48
N ILE A 21 -1.67 -6.31 2.28
CA ILE A 21 -2.53 -5.21 2.73
C ILE A 21 -2.93 -4.31 1.57
N TYR A 22 -1.99 -3.96 0.68
CA TYR A 22 -2.31 -3.17 -0.51
C TYR A 22 -3.23 -3.92 -1.49
N GLU A 23 -3.15 -5.25 -1.54
CA GLU A 23 -4.04 -6.07 -2.35
C GLU A 23 -5.50 -6.05 -1.88
N LEU A 24 -5.75 -5.88 -0.58
CA LEU A 24 -7.09 -5.76 -0.01
C LEU A 24 -7.81 -4.44 -0.38
N GLY A 25 -7.11 -3.53 -1.08
CA GLY A 25 -7.65 -2.27 -1.56
C GLY A 25 -7.47 -1.11 -0.57
N PRO A 26 -8.03 0.07 -0.89
CA PRO A 26 -7.82 1.31 -0.14
C PRO A 26 -8.62 1.31 1.17
N PHE A 27 -8.34 0.34 2.04
CA PHE A 27 -8.74 0.40 3.43
C PHE A 27 -7.63 1.15 4.21
N PRO A 28 -7.96 2.03 5.16
CA PRO A 28 -6.96 2.70 5.98
C PRO A 28 -6.38 1.71 7.00
N ALA A 29 -5.66 0.70 6.51
CA ALA A 29 -4.82 -0.12 7.34
C ALA A 29 -3.48 0.61 7.50
N PRO A 30 -3.01 0.86 8.73
CA PRO A 30 -1.69 1.41 8.93
C PRO A 30 -0.67 0.47 8.29
N VAL A 31 0.19 1.01 7.42
CA VAL A 31 1.27 0.24 6.80
C VAL A 31 2.10 -0.37 7.92
N PRO A 32 2.27 -1.71 7.97
CA PRO A 32 3.10 -2.35 8.97
C PRO A 32 4.49 -1.68 8.97
N ARG A 33 4.98 -1.30 10.15
CA ARG A 33 6.33 -0.77 10.29
C ARG A 33 7.32 -1.94 10.42
N TYR A 34 8.41 -1.88 9.67
CA TYR A 34 9.51 -2.82 9.82
C TYR A 34 10.44 -2.36 10.93
N ASP A 35 10.52 -3.13 12.02
CA ASP A 35 11.42 -2.88 13.17
C ASP A 35 12.57 -3.90 13.23
N GLY A 36 12.77 -4.68 12.16
CA GLY A 36 13.82 -5.69 12.07
C GLY A 36 15.17 -5.14 11.58
N PRO A 37 16.19 -6.01 11.41
CA PRO A 37 17.48 -5.62 10.84
C PRO A 37 17.29 -4.98 9.46
N SER A 38 17.77 -3.76 9.28
CA SER A 38 17.77 -3.06 7.99
C SER A 38 19.18 -2.83 7.47
N ASP A 39 19.29 -2.91 6.15
CA ASP A 39 20.42 -2.46 5.36
C ASP A 39 19.95 -1.49 4.27
N TRP A 40 20.90 -0.97 3.48
CA TRP A 40 20.61 -0.02 2.41
C TRP A 40 19.62 -0.56 1.37
N GLN A 41 19.55 -1.88 1.15
CA GLN A 41 18.62 -2.51 0.20
C GLN A 41 17.21 -2.47 0.77
N THR A 42 17.04 -2.93 2.02
CA THR A 42 15.74 -2.92 2.71
C THR A 42 15.20 -1.49 2.86
N ASP A 43 16.05 -0.52 3.21
CA ASP A 43 15.68 0.89 3.33
C ASP A 43 15.24 1.49 1.98
N SER A 44 15.97 1.15 0.90
CA SER A 44 15.62 1.57 -0.47
C SER A 44 14.26 1.03 -0.89
N ILE A 45 13.99 -0.25 -0.60
CA ILE A 45 12.70 -0.90 -0.90
C ILE A 45 11.56 -0.27 -0.09
N LEU A 46 11.74 -0.07 1.23
CA LEU A 46 10.74 0.58 2.09
C LEU A 46 10.42 2.01 1.63
N ARG A 47 11.45 2.78 1.23
CA ARG A 47 11.27 4.11 0.65
C ARG A 47 10.48 4.08 -0.66
N ALA A 48 10.80 3.15 -1.56
CA ALA A 48 10.09 2.99 -2.83
C ALA A 48 8.61 2.62 -2.61
N LEU A 49 8.34 1.68 -1.69
CA LEU A 49 6.97 1.32 -1.27
C LEU A 49 6.20 2.52 -0.74
N GLY A 50 6.80 3.32 0.14
CA GLY A 50 6.17 4.54 0.65
C GLY A 50 5.81 5.55 -0.46
N ALA A 51 6.66 5.68 -1.48
CA ALA A 51 6.37 6.53 -2.64
C ALA A 51 5.22 5.98 -3.50
N MET A 52 5.17 4.65 -3.71
CA MET A 52 4.07 4.00 -4.44
C MET A 52 2.74 4.15 -3.71
N ALA A 53 2.73 3.91 -2.40
CA ALA A 53 1.55 4.05 -1.55
C ALA A 53 0.96 5.46 -1.62
N ARG A 54 1.79 6.50 -1.52
CA ARG A 54 1.34 7.90 -1.66
C ARG A 54 0.70 8.16 -3.03
N ARG A 55 1.33 7.69 -4.11
CA ARG A 55 0.78 7.85 -5.47
C ARG A 55 -0.56 7.14 -5.63
N MET A 56 -0.70 5.94 -5.06
CA MET A 56 -1.95 5.20 -5.04
C MET A 56 -3.02 5.98 -4.29
N TYR A 57 -2.76 6.43 -3.06
CA TYR A 57 -3.73 7.21 -2.29
C TYR A 57 -4.14 8.51 -2.99
N THR A 58 -3.20 9.25 -3.60
CA THR A 58 -3.53 10.45 -4.38
C THR A 58 -4.39 10.12 -5.60
N ALA A 59 -4.11 9.02 -6.30
CA ALA A 59 -4.92 8.60 -7.44
C ALA A 59 -6.35 8.22 -7.02
N GLU A 60 -6.49 7.48 -5.91
CA GLU A 60 -7.79 7.09 -5.36
C GLU A 60 -8.59 8.30 -4.85
N GLU A 61 -7.95 9.26 -4.17
CA GLU A 61 -8.58 10.52 -3.73
C GLU A 61 -9.05 11.36 -4.91
N THR A 62 -8.24 11.42 -5.98
CA THR A 62 -8.62 12.11 -7.23
C THR A 62 -9.82 11.43 -7.88
N LEU A 63 -9.82 10.10 -7.95
CA LEU A 63 -10.94 9.32 -8.50
C LEU A 63 -12.22 9.49 -7.68
N ALA A 64 -12.12 9.48 -6.35
CA ALA A 64 -13.24 9.72 -5.46
C ALA A 64 -13.83 11.12 -5.66
N SER A 65 -12.98 12.14 -5.85
CA SER A 65 -13.40 13.51 -6.11
C SER A 65 -14.14 13.63 -7.46
N ILE A 66 -13.64 12.98 -8.51
CA ILE A 66 -14.28 12.96 -9.83
C ILE A 66 -15.67 12.30 -9.75
N LYS A 67 -15.76 11.12 -9.10
CA LYS A 67 -17.04 10.42 -8.90
C LYS A 67 -18.04 11.25 -8.10
N ALA A 68 -17.56 11.97 -7.07
CA ALA A 68 -18.40 12.85 -6.28
C ALA A 68 -18.97 14.02 -7.11
N SER A 69 -18.15 14.61 -8.00
CA SER A 69 -18.63 15.65 -8.92
C SER A 69 -19.64 15.12 -9.95
N GLU A 70 -19.40 13.96 -10.56
CA GLU A 70 -20.34 13.34 -11.52
C GLU A 70 -21.70 13.03 -10.85
N ASN A 71 -21.67 12.52 -9.62
CA ASN A 71 -22.89 12.24 -8.86
C ASN A 71 -23.68 13.50 -8.51
N TRP A 72 -23.00 14.65 -8.32
CA TRP A 72 -23.66 15.93 -8.09
C TRP A 72 -24.32 16.47 -9.36
N GLU A 73 -23.67 16.35 -10.52
CA GLU A 73 -24.23 16.75 -11.81
C GLU A 73 -25.46 15.91 -12.20
N SER A 74 -25.46 14.61 -11.88
CA SER A 74 -26.59 13.71 -12.17
C SER A 74 -27.78 13.88 -11.22
N ASN A 75 -27.58 14.40 -10.00
CA ASN A 75 -28.63 14.55 -8.99
C ASN A 75 -28.86 16.03 -8.60
N GLY A 76 -28.54 16.96 -9.50
CA GLY A 76 -28.74 18.39 -9.28
C GLY A 76 -30.18 18.70 -8.83
N PRO A 77 -30.38 19.72 -7.98
CA PRO A 77 -31.70 19.99 -7.42
C PRO A 77 -32.69 20.30 -8.55
N ASP A 78 -33.79 19.54 -8.61
CA ASP A 78 -34.96 19.89 -9.42
C ASP A 78 -35.38 21.32 -9.05
N THR A 79 -35.08 22.27 -9.93
CA THR A 79 -35.55 23.66 -9.84
C THR A 79 -36.96 23.77 -10.39
#